data_AF-A0A8I1UXS6-F1
#
_entry.id   AF-A0A8I1UXS6-F1
#
_cell.length_a   1.000
_cell.length_b   1.000
_cell.length_c   1.000
_cell.angle_alpha   90.00
_cell.angle_beta   90.00
_cell.angle_gamma   90.00
#
_symmetry.space_group_name_H-M   'P 1'
#
loop_
_entity.id
_entity.type
_entity.pdbx_description
1 polymer ?
#
loop_
_entity_poly.entity_id
_entity_poly.type
_entity_poly.pdbx_seq_one_letter_code
_entity_poly.pdbx_strand_id
1 'polypeptide(L)'
;MDPHFWWRHRNAGRLVRRLEGRHAGRWPQEQRLSRFQLHRAALMLRAWDGVESGASRRIVAGLLLNSNVETLRAIDWKNAPERRQLARILKASRDMIEGGYLRWLVSAGRSANSVDPGV
;
A
#
# COMPACT_ATOMS: atom_id res chain seq x y z
N MET A 1 -10.24 -29.85 1.43
CA MET A 1 -9.77 -29.11 2.62
C MET A 1 -9.45 -27.68 2.22
N ASP A 2 -9.66 -26.70 3.10
CA ASP A 2 -9.28 -25.30 2.85
C ASP A 2 -7.74 -25.14 2.83
N PRO A 3 -7.14 -24.71 1.71
CA PRO A 3 -5.69 -24.54 1.61
C PRO A 3 -5.14 -23.46 2.56
N HIS A 4 -5.99 -22.58 3.10
CA HIS A 4 -5.59 -21.48 3.98
C HIS A 4 -5.94 -21.72 5.46
N PHE A 5 -6.35 -22.94 5.84
CA PHE A 5 -6.81 -23.25 7.19
C PHE A 5 -5.80 -22.85 8.27
N TRP A 6 -4.54 -23.29 8.12
CA TRP A 6 -3.47 -23.01 9.07
C TRP A 6 -3.14 -21.52 9.17
N TRP A 7 -3.28 -20.78 8.08
CA TRP A 7 -3.05 -19.34 8.05
C TRP A 7 -4.12 -18.59 8.84
N ARG A 8 -5.40 -18.98 8.66
CA ARG A 8 -6.53 -18.44 9.43
C ARG A 8 -6.40 -18.78 10.92
N HIS A 9 -6.08 -20.04 11.25
CA HIS A 9 -5.88 -20.48 12.62
C HIS A 9 -4.76 -19.70 13.33
N ARG A 10 -3.59 -19.55 12.68
CA ARG A 10 -2.47 -18.75 13.22
C ARG A 10 -2.87 -17.29 13.47
N ASN A 11 -3.55 -16.65 12.52
CA ASN A 11 -4.02 -15.26 12.67
C ASN A 11 -5.06 -15.10 13.79
N ALA A 12 -6.02 -16.02 13.90
CA ALA A 12 -6.98 -16.05 14.99
C ALA A 12 -6.29 -16.16 16.35
N GLY A 13 -5.31 -17.07 16.49
CA GLY A 13 -4.52 -17.18 17.72
C GLY A 13 -3.72 -15.90 18.06
N ARG A 14 -3.22 -15.18 17.05
CA ARG A 14 -2.56 -13.86 17.27
C ARG A 14 -3.54 -12.81 17.79
N LEU A 15 -4.76 -12.78 17.26
CA LEU A 15 -5.82 -11.88 17.70
C LEU A 15 -6.24 -12.18 19.14
N VAL A 16 -6.49 -13.45 19.47
CA VAL A 16 -6.84 -13.88 20.83
C VAL A 16 -5.79 -13.42 21.83
N ARG A 17 -4.49 -13.66 21.56
CA ARG A 17 -3.42 -13.18 22.43
C ARG A 17 -3.46 -11.66 22.66
N ARG A 18 -3.74 -10.87 21.62
CA ARG A 18 -3.87 -9.41 21.75
C ARG A 18 -5.05 -9.01 22.62
N LEU A 19 -6.20 -9.67 22.45
CA LEU A 19 -7.40 -9.40 23.24
C LEU A 19 -7.19 -9.73 24.72
N GLU A 20 -6.34 -10.72 25.03
CA GLU A 20 -5.93 -11.07 26.40
C GLU A 20 -4.78 -10.22 26.94
N GLY A 21 -4.39 -9.14 26.26
CA GLY A 21 -3.27 -8.28 26.67
C GLY A 21 -1.87 -8.89 26.47
N ARG A 22 -1.78 -10.05 25.81
CA ARG A 22 -0.52 -10.75 25.53
C ARG A 22 0.08 -10.29 24.20
N HIS A 23 1.40 -10.50 24.06
CA HIS A 23 2.09 -10.20 22.82
C HIS A 23 1.61 -11.13 21.68
N ALA A 24 1.21 -10.56 20.55
CA ALA A 24 0.70 -11.32 19.39
C ALA A 24 1.73 -12.31 18.80
N GLY A 25 3.02 -12.06 19.04
CA GLY A 25 4.12 -12.72 18.35
C GLY A 25 4.48 -12.03 17.02
N ARG A 26 5.57 -12.50 16.40
CA ARG A 26 6.12 -11.96 15.15
C ARG A 26 5.09 -12.01 14.02
N TRP A 27 5.07 -10.99 13.17
CA TRP A 27 4.22 -10.99 11.99
C TRP A 27 4.74 -12.02 10.97
N PRO A 28 3.90 -12.93 10.45
CA PRO A 28 4.33 -13.90 9.45
C PRO A 28 4.91 -13.20 8.22
N GLN A 29 6.09 -13.65 7.76
CA GLN A 29 6.81 -12.96 6.69
C GLN A 29 6.02 -12.98 5.38
N GLU A 30 5.31 -14.07 5.07
CA GLU A 30 4.47 -14.15 3.87
C GLU A 30 3.34 -13.11 3.85
N GLN A 31 2.90 -12.63 5.02
CA GLN A 31 1.84 -11.63 5.16
C GLN A 31 2.33 -10.18 5.11
N ARG A 32 3.65 -9.98 5.06
CA ARG A 32 4.23 -8.64 5.10
C ARG A 32 4.29 -8.07 3.69
N LEU A 33 3.77 -6.85 3.54
CA LEU A 33 4.06 -6.05 2.35
C LEU A 33 5.56 -5.75 2.28
N SER A 34 6.11 -5.80 1.07
CA SER A 34 7.48 -5.39 0.84
C SER A 34 7.66 -3.90 1.14
N ARG A 35 8.89 -3.47 1.43
CA ARG A 35 9.20 -2.05 1.66
C ARG A 35 8.76 -1.17 0.48
N PHE A 36 8.91 -1.66 -0.74
CA PHE A 36 8.45 -0.98 -1.94
C PHE A 36 6.92 -0.86 -2.00
N GLN A 37 6.19 -1.94 -1.68
CA GLN A 37 4.72 -1.92 -1.63
C GLN A 37 4.21 -0.92 -0.59
N LEU A 38 4.80 -0.91 0.62
CA LEU A 38 4.45 0.05 1.67
C LEU A 38 4.75 1.49 1.25
N HIS A 39 5.92 1.74 0.69
CA HIS A 39 6.28 3.06 0.19
C HIS A 39 5.30 3.54 -0.89
N ARG A 40 4.98 2.67 -1.86
CA ARG A 40 4.02 2.99 -2.92
C ARG A 40 2.61 3.21 -2.38
N ALA A 41 2.16 2.41 -1.41
CA ALA A 41 0.89 2.58 -0.73
C ALA A 41 0.78 3.93 -0.02
N ALA A 42 1.82 4.29 0.74
CA ALA A 42 1.88 5.57 1.42
C ALA A 42 1.89 6.75 0.44
N LEU A 43 2.63 6.64 -0.67
CA LEU A 43 2.64 7.68 -1.71
C LEU A 43 1.26 7.85 -2.35
N MET A 44 0.57 6.76 -2.65
CA MET A 44 -0.79 6.76 -3.21
C MET A 44 -1.80 7.42 -2.27
N LEU A 45 -1.80 7.02 -0.99
CA LEU A 45 -2.68 7.62 0.02
C LEU A 45 -2.42 9.12 0.18
N ARG A 46 -1.15 9.54 0.36
CA ARG A 46 -0.81 10.97 0.50
C ARG A 46 -1.21 11.79 -0.72
N ALA A 47 -1.04 11.24 -1.93
CA ALA A 47 -1.46 11.93 -3.15
C ALA A 47 -2.98 12.07 -3.24
N TRP A 48 -3.70 11.01 -2.86
CA TRP A 48 -5.16 11.00 -2.81
C TRP A 48 -5.69 12.01 -1.78
N ASP A 49 -5.23 11.93 -0.53
CA ASP A 49 -5.65 12.79 0.57
C ASP A 49 -5.37 14.27 0.26
N GLY A 50 -4.22 14.56 -0.36
CA GLY A 50 -3.88 15.91 -0.78
C GLY A 50 -4.87 16.47 -1.81
N VAL A 51 -5.23 15.69 -2.83
CA VAL A 51 -6.20 16.16 -3.83
C VAL A 51 -7.61 16.22 -3.27
N GLU A 52 -8.01 15.25 -2.46
CA GLU A 52 -9.36 15.17 -1.87
C GLU A 52 -9.60 16.28 -0.83
N SER A 53 -8.56 16.70 -0.11
CA SER A 53 -8.60 17.90 0.76
C SER A 53 -8.62 19.22 0.00
N GLY A 54 -8.66 19.20 -1.33
CA GLY A 54 -8.76 20.38 -2.18
C GLY A 54 -7.42 20.99 -2.60
N ALA A 55 -6.28 20.39 -2.23
CA ALA A 55 -5.00 20.90 -2.70
C ALA A 55 -4.88 20.74 -4.22
N SER A 56 -4.29 21.75 -4.87
CA SER A 56 -4.07 21.66 -6.31
C SER A 56 -3.13 20.50 -6.64
N ARG A 57 -3.38 19.79 -7.75
CA ARG A 57 -2.49 18.73 -8.24
C ARG A 57 -1.04 19.20 -8.39
N ARG A 58 -0.82 20.49 -8.63
CA ARG A 58 0.51 21.07 -8.74
C ARG A 58 1.24 21.10 -7.40
N ILE A 59 0.57 21.53 -6.33
CA ILE A 59 1.11 21.53 -4.96
C ILE A 59 1.39 20.09 -4.53
N VAL A 60 0.46 19.16 -4.78
CA VAL A 60 0.66 17.75 -4.45
C VAL A 60 1.87 17.16 -5.19
N ALA A 61 2.06 17.50 -6.47
CA ALA A 61 3.25 17.10 -7.22
C ALA A 61 4.53 17.75 -6.68
N GLY A 62 4.47 19.02 -6.27
CA GLY A 62 5.55 19.74 -5.61
C GLY A 62 6.06 19.03 -4.36
N LEU A 63 5.13 18.68 -3.47
CA LEU A 63 5.43 18.05 -2.19
C LEU A 63 5.86 16.58 -2.31
N LEU A 64 5.30 15.83 -3.25
CA LEU A 64 5.50 14.36 -3.32
C LEU A 64 6.51 13.91 -4.36
N LEU A 65 6.74 14.70 -5.42
CA LEU A 65 7.55 14.28 -6.57
C LEU A 65 8.77 15.18 -6.76
N ASN A 66 8.56 16.49 -6.89
CA ASN A 66 9.62 17.44 -7.18
C ASN A 66 9.19 18.87 -6.81
N SER A 67 9.84 19.46 -5.80
CA SER A 67 9.52 20.81 -5.30
C SER A 67 9.65 21.90 -6.35
N ASN A 68 10.48 21.72 -7.37
CA ASN A 68 10.67 22.70 -8.45
C ASN A 68 9.41 22.87 -9.32
N VAL A 69 8.46 21.95 -9.24
CA VAL A 69 7.21 22.03 -10.03
C VAL A 69 6.36 23.23 -9.61
N GLU A 70 6.45 23.68 -8.36
CA GLU A 70 5.68 24.83 -7.86
C GLU A 70 6.13 26.16 -8.45
N THR A 71 7.38 26.26 -8.93
CA THR A 71 7.95 27.49 -9.50
C THR A 71 7.82 27.57 -11.03
N LEU A 72 7.47 26.47 -11.70
CA LEU A 72 7.24 26.44 -13.16
C LEU A 72 6.22 27.49 -13.66
N ARG A 73 6.32 27.88 -14.93
CA ARG A 73 5.22 28.63 -15.55
C ARG A 73 4.05 27.69 -15.82
N ALA A 74 2.86 28.26 -15.99
CA ALA A 74 1.65 27.48 -16.26
C ALA A 74 1.77 26.59 -17.52
N ILE A 75 2.45 27.08 -18.57
CA ILE A 75 2.70 26.31 -19.80
C ILE A 75 3.66 25.14 -19.56
N ASP A 76 4.71 25.38 -18.77
CA ASP A 76 5.71 24.37 -18.44
C ASP A 76 5.09 23.27 -17.56
N TRP A 77 4.21 23.64 -16.61
CA TRP A 77 3.43 22.69 -15.81
C TRP A 77 2.54 21.78 -16.65
N LYS A 78 1.89 22.29 -17.70
CA LYS A 78 1.02 21.46 -18.57
C LYS A 78 1.80 20.31 -19.22
N ASN A 79 3.07 20.56 -19.54
CA ASN A 79 3.97 19.61 -20.21
C ASN A 79 4.87 18.83 -19.23
N ALA A 80 4.87 19.18 -17.95
CA ALA A 80 5.74 18.59 -16.93
C ALA A 80 5.49 17.07 -16.76
N PRO A 81 6.56 16.24 -16.67
CA PRO A 81 6.42 14.82 -16.44
C PRO A 81 5.76 14.50 -15.09
N GLU A 82 5.94 15.34 -14.07
CA GLU A 82 5.35 15.19 -12.74
C GLU A 82 3.83 15.26 -12.79
N ARG A 83 3.26 16.07 -13.69
CA ARG A 83 1.81 16.10 -13.92
C ARG A 83 1.29 14.73 -14.37
N ARG A 84 1.97 14.11 -15.35
CA ARG A 84 1.62 12.76 -15.85
C ARG A 84 1.88 11.67 -14.80
N GLN A 85 2.94 11.82 -14.02
CA GLN A 85 3.27 10.89 -12.94
C GLN A 85 2.23 10.94 -11.82
N LEU A 86 1.85 12.13 -11.37
CA LEU A 86 0.80 12.29 -10.36
C LEU A 86 -0.53 11.74 -10.86
N ALA A 87 -0.91 11.99 -12.12
CA ALA A 87 -2.12 11.41 -12.71
C ALA A 87 -2.14 9.88 -12.65
N ARG A 88 -1.00 9.22 -12.93
CA ARG A 88 -0.86 7.76 -12.81
C ARG A 88 -0.94 7.29 -11.36
N ILE A 89 -0.36 8.03 -10.42
CA ILE A 89 -0.44 7.72 -8.99
C ILE A 89 -1.90 7.82 -8.52
N LEU A 90 -2.61 8.89 -8.86
CA LEU A 90 -4.01 9.07 -8.48
C LEU A 90 -4.91 7.97 -9.07
N LYS A 91 -4.69 7.62 -10.35
CA LYS A 91 -5.39 6.47 -10.96
C LYS A 91 -5.14 5.18 -10.19
N ALA A 92 -3.86 4.85 -9.92
CA ALA A 92 -3.53 3.66 -9.15
C ALA A 92 -4.07 3.69 -7.72
N SER A 93 -4.15 4.89 -7.10
CA SER A 93 -4.71 5.07 -5.76
C SER A 93 -6.19 4.72 -5.76
N ARG A 94 -6.94 5.24 -6.74
CA ARG A 94 -8.35 4.90 -6.95
C ARG A 94 -8.55 3.40 -7.15
N ASP A 95 -7.80 2.78 -8.06
CA ASP A 95 -7.88 1.34 -8.32
C ASP A 95 -7.63 0.52 -7.04
N MET A 96 -6.72 0.98 -6.18
CA MET A 96 -6.43 0.35 -4.91
C MET A 96 -7.54 0.54 -3.88
N ILE A 97 -8.13 1.73 -3.78
CA ILE A 97 -9.24 2.04 -2.86
C ILE A 97 -10.51 1.29 -3.25
N GLU A 98 -10.81 1.18 -4.55
CA GLU A 98 -12.01 0.51 -5.10
C GLU A 98 -11.94 -1.03 -5.03
N GLY A 99 -11.06 -1.59 -4.20
CA GLY A 99 -10.96 -3.04 -3.94
C GLY A 99 -9.65 -3.67 -4.39
N GLY A 100 -8.77 -2.93 -5.07
CA GLY A 100 -7.45 -3.42 -5.44
C GLY A 100 -6.60 -3.86 -4.25
N TYR A 101 -6.81 -3.28 -3.05
CA TYR A 101 -6.12 -3.66 -1.82
C TYR A 101 -6.34 -5.13 -1.43
N LEU A 102 -7.44 -5.76 -1.83
CA LEU A 102 -7.72 -7.16 -1.52
C LEU A 102 -6.64 -8.11 -2.04
N ARG A 103 -5.94 -7.72 -3.11
CA ARG A 103 -4.81 -8.50 -3.66
C ARG A 103 -3.64 -8.64 -2.67
N TRP A 104 -3.50 -7.68 -1.75
CA TRP A 104 -2.51 -7.75 -0.67
C TRP A 104 -2.91 -8.75 0.42
N LEU A 105 -4.21 -8.99 0.59
CA LEU A 105 -4.72 -9.97 1.55
C LEU A 105 -4.64 -11.40 1.02
N VAL A 106 -4.75 -11.58 -0.30
CA VAL A 106 -4.72 -12.90 -0.95
C VAL A 106 -3.28 -13.36 -1.26
N SER A 107 -2.34 -12.45 -1.51
CA SER A 107 -0.98 -12.77 -2.00
C SER A 107 0.02 -13.21 -0.93
N ALA A 108 -0.39 -13.52 0.30
CA ALA A 108 0.48 -14.22 1.26
C ALA A 108 0.56 -15.74 0.98
N GLY A 109 -0.11 -16.23 -0.07
CA GLY A 109 -0.08 -17.64 -0.52
C GLY A 109 0.92 -17.94 -1.64
N ARG A 110 1.97 -17.13 -1.85
CA ARG A 110 3.04 -17.44 -2.81
C ARG A 110 4.18 -18.30 -2.24
N SER A 111 3.91 -19.01 -1.14
CA SER A 111 4.74 -20.13 -0.67
C SER A 111 3.86 -21.33 -0.38
N ALA A 112 3.24 -21.90 -1.41
CA ALA A 112 2.79 -23.28 -1.36
C ALA A 112 3.98 -24.28 -1.39
N ASN A 113 5.23 -23.80 -1.33
CA ASN A 113 6.45 -24.63 -1.39
C ASN A 113 7.37 -24.52 -0.16
N SER A 114 6.98 -23.84 0.93
CA SER A 114 7.61 -24.10 2.23
C SER A 114 6.85 -25.20 2.94
N VAL A 115 7.03 -26.42 2.44
CA VAL A 115 6.99 -27.61 3.28
C VAL A 115 7.97 -27.33 4.42
N ASP A 116 7.48 -27.33 5.65
CA ASP A 116 8.32 -27.62 6.80
C ASP A 116 7.70 -28.84 7.49
N PRO A 117 8.35 -30.02 7.41
CA PRO A 117 7.99 -31.19 8.19
C PRO A 117 8.72 -31.11 9.53
N GLY A 118 7.97 -31.00 10.63
CA GLY A 118 8.51 -31.13 11.99
C GLY A 118 8.53 -29.81 12.75
N VAL A 119 7.56 -29.60 13.64
CA VAL A 119 7.57 -30.02 15.06
C VAL A 119 6.11 -30.25 15.47
#